data_AF-A0A7X9D4Y5-F1
#
_entry.id   AF-A0A7X9D4Y5-F1
#
_cell.length_a   1.000
_cell.length_b   1.000
_cell.length_c   1.000
_cell.angle_alpha   90.00
_cell.angle_beta   90.00
_cell.angle_gamma   90.00
#
_symmetry.space_group_name_H-M   'P 1'
#
loop_
_entity.id
_entity.type
_entity.pdbx_description
1 polymer ?
#
loop_
_entity_poly.entity_id
_entity_poly.type
_entity_poly.pdbx_seq_one_letter_code
_entity_poly.pdbx_strand_id
1 'polypeptide(L)'
;MRCKCIYKAFFLILMLFASSTLMGQDYSIEINRAQALHETYDFDGALKIWHSLLESTGDSLQRIDLLERIVRSENGRNMLKYATEPRVLSTFTVPRDDFFLWYSHLEKNSWLPIPNAFVPHVTTPHKYYTSIYFPEGTNNIVFSSQDESGSWNLYSSACSGDTLWSYPELINENLTSPEDDIFPILSPNGRELYFSSRGLFGMGGYDLFVSRWDDEINDWGVPENLGFPYSSPFDDFLFCNTPDGNFSLFASNRSCHKDSLTIYVLEFENMPVKKPIISLEQARTIAALIPLEKPSLTQEESNEPPVVSAADSLFLNYTSLLTTMRGLQDSLAILGKDMEMMRELYTSTENEQELQTLSRLLIETEHRSIILQSEINSASSALQQMEMNFLMEGIIINLEDISEKKPETSSLELKEYAFVKQNLSKPFDIPIEMPKEKFDYSFRILDTAVIAEPVKTPGISYSIQLYVTSHKAQLRQLKGLSPVFEQRQTSGKYLYTAGIFRTYKEALSQINIVKKRGFPSAFLVAYRDGKSISVNEARKAEKSPAPGPKYRVVLENFADGIPDAIMAIIRDNTSKEIIRSTSEGRVLYIIAPFDAKEEAEAFAEILKGNGVEGIITEPIK
;
A
#
# COMPACT_ATOMS: atom_id res chain seq x y z
N MET A 1 0.09 73.27 -7.80
CA MET A 1 0.07 71.91 -8.42
C MET A 1 0.30 70.74 -7.45
N ARG A 2 0.81 70.93 -6.22
CA ARG A 2 1.10 69.80 -5.29
C ARG A 2 -0.13 69.15 -4.60
N CYS A 3 -1.24 69.86 -4.36
CA CYS A 3 -2.43 69.26 -3.70
C CYS A 3 -3.27 68.31 -4.58
N LYS A 4 -3.24 68.45 -5.91
CA LYS A 4 -4.03 67.57 -6.81
C LYS A 4 -3.41 66.18 -6.98
N CYS A 5 -2.10 66.03 -6.80
CA CYS A 5 -1.42 64.73 -6.90
C CYS A 5 -1.64 63.86 -5.66
N ILE A 6 -1.73 64.46 -4.47
CA ILE A 6 -1.94 63.73 -3.21
C ILE A 6 -3.36 63.15 -3.14
N TYR A 7 -4.37 63.90 -3.55
CA TYR A 7 -5.75 63.40 -3.63
C TYR A 7 -5.92 62.26 -4.64
N LYS A 8 -5.23 62.34 -5.80
CA LYS A 8 -5.25 61.24 -6.79
C LYS A 8 -4.55 60.00 -6.26
N ALA A 9 -3.41 60.14 -5.57
CA ALA A 9 -2.72 59.01 -4.96
C ALA A 9 -3.55 58.35 -3.84
N PHE A 10 -4.21 59.15 -2.99
CA PHE A 10 -5.06 58.64 -1.91
C PHE A 10 -6.31 57.94 -2.45
N PHE A 11 -6.93 58.47 -3.51
CA PHE A 11 -8.08 57.84 -4.17
C PHE A 11 -7.69 56.56 -4.91
N LEU A 12 -6.50 56.52 -5.52
CA LEU A 12 -5.96 55.31 -6.14
C LEU A 12 -5.65 54.23 -5.10
N ILE A 13 -5.09 54.61 -3.95
CA ILE A 13 -4.85 53.71 -2.82
C ILE A 13 -6.18 53.19 -2.25
N LEU A 14 -7.18 54.05 -2.04
CA LEU A 14 -8.51 53.62 -1.58
C LEU A 14 -9.24 52.71 -2.58
N MET A 15 -9.12 52.98 -3.88
CA MET A 15 -9.65 52.11 -4.95
C MET A 15 -8.91 50.76 -4.98
N LEU A 16 -7.59 50.75 -4.81
CA LEU A 16 -6.79 49.53 -4.73
C LEU A 16 -7.16 48.70 -3.49
N PHE A 17 -7.32 49.34 -2.32
CA PHE A 17 -7.79 48.66 -1.11
C PHE A 17 -9.21 48.12 -1.27
N ALA A 18 -10.15 48.91 -1.80
CA ALA A 18 -11.52 48.47 -2.06
C ALA A 18 -11.59 47.30 -3.05
N SER A 19 -10.79 47.33 -4.13
CA SER A 19 -10.71 46.24 -5.11
C SER A 19 -10.09 44.97 -4.51
N SER A 20 -9.08 45.10 -3.64
CA SER A 20 -8.46 43.96 -2.96
C SER A 20 -9.41 43.30 -1.95
N THR A 21 -10.24 44.09 -1.26
CA THR A 21 -11.27 43.56 -0.35
C THR A 21 -12.43 42.90 -1.10
N LEU A 22 -12.80 43.42 -2.27
CA LEU A 22 -13.86 42.84 -3.09
C LEU A 22 -13.41 41.51 -3.72
N MET A 23 -12.19 41.45 -4.27
CA MET A 23 -11.61 40.21 -4.78
C MET A 23 -11.39 39.16 -3.67
N GLY A 24 -11.01 39.57 -2.46
CA GLY A 24 -10.86 38.67 -1.31
C GLY A 24 -12.18 38.04 -0.84
N GLN A 25 -13.29 38.80 -0.89
CA GLN A 25 -14.62 38.26 -0.61
C GLN A 25 -15.07 37.27 -1.69
N ASP A 26 -14.91 37.62 -2.97
CA ASP A 26 -15.32 36.78 -4.10
C ASP A 26 -14.57 35.44 -4.12
N TYR A 27 -13.24 35.47 -3.88
CA TYR A 27 -12.41 34.27 -3.79
C TYR A 27 -12.87 33.32 -2.68
N SER A 28 -13.12 33.84 -1.48
CA SER A 28 -13.57 33.00 -0.35
C SER A 28 -14.94 32.35 -0.58
N ILE A 29 -15.83 33.03 -1.31
CA ILE A 29 -17.18 32.53 -1.62
C ILE A 29 -17.08 31.38 -2.63
N GLU A 30 -16.29 31.55 -3.69
CA GLU A 30 -16.09 30.50 -4.70
C GLU A 30 -15.35 29.29 -4.12
N ILE A 31 -14.40 29.48 -3.21
CA ILE A 31 -13.78 28.38 -2.45
C ILE A 31 -14.85 27.58 -1.68
N ASN A 32 -15.69 28.25 -0.90
CA ASN A 32 -16.73 27.57 -0.12
C ASN A 32 -17.76 26.86 -1.01
N ARG A 33 -18.12 27.47 -2.14
CA ARG A 33 -19.05 26.89 -3.11
C ARG A 33 -18.49 25.61 -3.71
N ALA A 34 -17.24 25.64 -4.16
CA ALA A 34 -16.60 24.47 -4.74
C ALA A 34 -16.33 23.38 -3.70
N GLN A 35 -16.03 23.76 -2.45
CA GLN A 35 -15.93 22.82 -1.33
C GLN A 35 -17.27 22.13 -1.07
N ALA A 36 -18.38 22.87 -1.08
CA ALA A 36 -19.71 22.29 -0.91
C ALA A 36 -20.09 21.32 -2.06
N LEU A 37 -19.68 21.62 -3.30
CA LEU A 37 -19.86 20.69 -4.43
C LEU A 37 -19.04 19.41 -4.23
N HIS A 38 -17.78 19.54 -3.81
CA HIS A 38 -16.91 18.42 -3.49
C HIS A 38 -17.50 17.53 -2.36
N GLU A 39 -17.95 18.14 -1.26
CA GLU A 39 -18.57 17.43 -0.13
C GLU A 39 -19.92 16.78 -0.49
N THR A 40 -20.60 17.29 -1.51
CA THR A 40 -21.85 16.72 -2.03
C THR A 40 -21.63 15.80 -3.24
N TYR A 41 -20.40 15.33 -3.44
CA TYR A 41 -19.99 14.38 -4.50
C TYR A 41 -20.11 14.91 -5.94
N ASP A 42 -20.40 16.20 -6.13
CA ASP A 42 -20.40 16.85 -7.45
C ASP A 42 -18.98 17.34 -7.79
N PHE A 43 -18.09 16.37 -8.05
CA PHE A 43 -16.69 16.64 -8.33
C PHE A 43 -16.49 17.39 -9.65
N ASP A 44 -17.30 17.13 -10.67
CA ASP A 44 -17.21 17.85 -11.95
C ASP A 44 -17.60 19.33 -11.78
N GLY A 45 -18.60 19.63 -10.94
CA GLY A 45 -18.93 20.99 -10.54
C GLY A 45 -17.80 21.66 -9.76
N ALA A 46 -17.23 20.96 -8.79
CA ALA A 46 -16.11 21.46 -7.97
C ALA A 46 -14.87 21.77 -8.83
N LEU A 47 -14.45 20.83 -9.69
CA LEU A 47 -13.27 20.95 -10.55
C LEU A 47 -13.34 22.16 -11.48
N LYS A 48 -14.51 22.47 -12.05
CA LYS A 48 -14.71 23.66 -12.88
C LYS A 48 -14.35 24.94 -12.12
N ILE A 49 -14.78 25.05 -10.86
CA ILE A 49 -14.51 26.23 -10.03
C ILE A 49 -13.03 26.22 -9.59
N TRP A 50 -12.48 25.07 -9.18
CA TRP A 50 -11.07 24.97 -8.79
C TRP A 50 -10.12 25.41 -9.89
N HIS A 51 -10.32 24.95 -11.12
CA HIS A 51 -9.50 25.38 -12.26
C HIS A 51 -9.64 26.87 -12.55
N SER A 52 -10.86 27.42 -12.48
CA SER A 52 -11.10 28.86 -12.62
C SER A 52 -10.37 29.70 -11.55
N LEU A 53 -10.35 29.23 -10.30
CA LEU A 53 -9.62 29.89 -9.22
C LEU A 53 -8.10 29.76 -9.42
N LEU A 54 -7.62 28.62 -9.90
CA LEU A 54 -6.20 28.38 -10.18
C LEU A 54 -5.65 29.27 -11.30
N GLU A 55 -6.47 29.55 -12.32
CA GLU A 55 -6.10 30.47 -13.41
C GLU A 55 -6.07 31.93 -12.98
N SER A 56 -6.93 32.31 -12.02
CA SER A 56 -7.07 33.69 -11.57
C SER A 56 -6.10 34.08 -10.44
N THR A 57 -5.58 33.12 -9.67
CA THR A 57 -4.63 33.42 -8.58
C THR A 57 -3.17 33.46 -9.04
N GLY A 58 -2.47 34.52 -8.61
CA GLY A 58 -1.02 34.67 -8.73
C GLY A 58 -0.24 34.31 -7.46
N ASP A 59 -0.92 33.93 -6.38
CA ASP A 59 -0.30 33.62 -5.09
C ASP A 59 0.15 32.16 -5.04
N SER A 60 1.45 31.92 -4.84
CA SER A 60 2.02 30.57 -4.86
C SER A 60 1.46 29.62 -3.80
N LEU A 61 1.09 30.12 -2.61
CA LEU A 61 0.56 29.28 -1.54
C LEU A 61 -0.89 28.86 -1.84
N GLN A 62 -1.71 29.80 -2.32
CA GLN A 62 -3.07 29.49 -2.76
C GLN A 62 -3.08 28.49 -3.93
N ARG A 63 -2.11 28.60 -4.84
CA ARG A 63 -1.97 27.66 -5.95
C ARG A 63 -1.70 26.24 -5.47
N ILE A 64 -0.88 26.05 -4.44
CA ILE A 64 -0.59 24.72 -3.87
C ILE A 64 -1.86 24.13 -3.24
N ASP A 65 -2.57 24.88 -2.39
CA ASP A 65 -3.84 24.44 -1.79
C ASP A 65 -4.90 24.09 -2.85
N LEU A 66 -5.02 24.90 -3.92
CA LEU A 66 -5.94 24.61 -5.02
C LEU A 66 -5.55 23.34 -5.79
N LEU A 67 -4.26 23.10 -6.03
CA LEU A 67 -3.80 21.87 -6.68
C LEU A 67 -4.14 20.63 -5.85
N GLU A 68 -3.96 20.69 -4.53
CA GLU A 68 -4.37 19.61 -3.62
C GLU A 68 -5.88 19.33 -3.69
N ARG A 69 -6.72 20.38 -3.68
CA ARG A 69 -8.18 20.25 -3.83
C ARG A 69 -8.60 19.68 -5.18
N ILE A 70 -7.90 20.05 -6.25
CA ILE A 70 -8.11 19.50 -7.60
C ILE A 70 -7.81 18.01 -7.58
N VAL A 71 -6.64 17.60 -7.08
CA VAL A 71 -6.25 16.19 -7.00
C VAL A 71 -7.28 15.39 -6.21
N ARG A 72 -7.70 15.84 -5.03
CA ARG A 72 -8.76 15.18 -4.24
C ARG A 72 -10.08 15.05 -5.00
N SER A 73 -10.48 16.09 -5.72
CA SER A 73 -11.71 16.06 -6.52
C SER A 73 -11.59 15.13 -7.75
N GLU A 74 -10.43 15.06 -8.38
CA GLU A 74 -10.16 14.11 -9.47
C GLU A 74 -10.16 12.66 -8.98
N ASN A 75 -9.55 12.40 -7.82
CA ASN A 75 -9.56 11.10 -7.16
C ASN A 75 -11.00 10.69 -6.83
N GLY A 76 -11.78 11.56 -6.19
CA GLY A 76 -13.20 11.33 -5.91
C GLY A 76 -14.01 11.04 -7.15
N ARG A 77 -13.83 11.81 -8.23
CA ARG A 77 -14.48 11.56 -9.52
C ARG A 77 -14.15 10.17 -10.08
N ASN A 78 -12.91 9.72 -9.96
CA ASN A 78 -12.50 8.39 -10.39
C ASN A 78 -13.08 7.28 -9.50
N MET A 79 -13.12 7.50 -8.20
CA MET A 79 -13.63 6.55 -7.21
C MET A 79 -15.16 6.38 -7.31
N LEU A 80 -15.90 7.39 -7.76
CA LEU A 80 -17.36 7.29 -8.00
C LEU A 80 -17.75 6.49 -9.26
N LYS A 81 -16.79 6.00 -10.07
CA LYS A 81 -17.16 5.18 -11.23
C LYS A 81 -17.87 3.89 -10.82
N TYR A 82 -17.46 3.32 -9.69
CA TYR A 82 -18.06 2.10 -9.15
C TYR A 82 -18.16 2.17 -7.63
N ALA A 83 -19.29 1.75 -7.08
CA ALA A 83 -19.56 1.69 -5.65
C ALA A 83 -19.82 0.27 -5.17
N THR A 84 -19.42 -0.04 -3.96
CA THR A 84 -20.05 -1.13 -3.20
C THR A 84 -21.31 -0.58 -2.51
N GLU A 85 -22.31 -1.43 -2.29
CA GLU A 85 -23.54 -1.06 -1.57
C GLU A 85 -23.61 -1.85 -0.26
N PRO A 86 -22.78 -1.50 0.75
CA PRO A 86 -22.69 -2.28 1.97
C PRO A 86 -24.01 -2.20 2.73
N ARG A 87 -24.41 -3.33 3.32
CA ARG A 87 -25.59 -3.35 4.18
C ARG A 87 -25.28 -2.71 5.53
N VAL A 88 -25.87 -1.54 5.77
CA VAL A 88 -25.75 -0.83 7.04
C VAL A 88 -26.72 -1.41 8.07
N LEU A 89 -26.19 -1.88 9.19
CA LEU A 89 -26.98 -2.48 10.27
C LEU A 89 -27.34 -1.45 11.34
N SER A 90 -26.40 -0.61 11.74
CA SER A 90 -26.65 0.46 12.71
C SER A 90 -25.59 1.57 12.62
N THR A 91 -25.94 2.73 13.17
CA THR A 91 -25.04 3.88 13.30
C THR A 91 -25.11 4.43 14.70
N PHE A 92 -23.98 4.88 15.25
CA PHE A 92 -23.94 5.46 16.59
C PHE A 92 -23.01 6.67 16.65
N THR A 93 -23.55 7.82 17.06
CA THR A 93 -22.81 9.08 17.12
C THR A 93 -22.24 9.30 18.52
N VAL A 94 -20.94 9.58 18.58
CA VAL A 94 -20.15 9.68 19.81
C VAL A 94 -19.28 10.93 19.81
N PRO A 95 -18.80 11.39 20.98
CA PRO A 95 -17.81 12.45 21.04
C PRO A 95 -16.55 12.10 20.24
N ARG A 96 -15.98 13.09 19.54
CA ARG A 96 -14.78 12.89 18.71
C ARG A 96 -13.57 12.41 19.52
N ASP A 97 -13.37 12.91 20.72
CA ASP A 97 -12.08 12.75 21.42
C ASP A 97 -11.86 11.32 21.96
N ASP A 98 -12.92 10.51 22.12
CA ASP A 98 -12.86 9.16 22.69
C ASP A 98 -13.67 8.11 21.90
N PHE A 99 -13.95 8.37 20.62
CA PHE A 99 -14.77 7.51 19.78
C PHE A 99 -14.23 6.06 19.68
N PHE A 100 -12.91 5.88 19.68
CA PHE A 100 -12.25 4.58 19.59
C PHE A 100 -12.61 3.64 20.77
N LEU A 101 -13.04 4.18 21.91
CA LEU A 101 -13.51 3.39 23.05
C LEU A 101 -14.87 2.73 22.81
N TRP A 102 -15.59 3.05 21.74
CA TRP A 102 -16.90 2.47 21.44
C TRP A 102 -16.84 1.24 20.54
N TYR A 103 -15.64 0.79 20.18
CA TYR A 103 -15.39 -0.45 19.45
C TYR A 103 -15.46 -1.65 20.41
N SER A 104 -16.66 -1.96 20.91
CA SER A 104 -16.92 -2.94 21.98
C SER A 104 -16.48 -4.38 21.71
N HIS A 105 -16.29 -4.77 20.44
CA HIS A 105 -15.78 -6.09 20.05
C HIS A 105 -14.27 -6.22 20.22
N LEU A 106 -13.53 -5.11 20.23
CA LEU A 106 -12.10 -5.12 20.53
C LEU A 106 -11.90 -5.50 21.99
N GLU A 107 -10.77 -6.15 22.27
CA GLU A 107 -10.43 -6.58 23.63
C GLU A 107 -10.51 -5.43 24.65
N LYS A 108 -11.07 -5.75 25.82
CA LYS A 108 -11.33 -4.77 26.88
C LYS A 108 -10.01 -4.32 27.51
N ASN A 109 -9.91 -3.01 27.76
CA ASN A 109 -8.70 -2.40 28.33
C ASN A 109 -7.46 -2.67 27.47
N SER A 110 -7.63 -2.61 26.14
CA SER A 110 -6.51 -2.67 25.19
C SER A 110 -6.16 -1.30 24.61
N TRP A 111 -6.90 -0.24 24.92
CA TRP A 111 -6.58 1.11 24.48
C TRP A 111 -5.68 1.82 25.48
N LEU A 112 -4.40 2.00 25.12
CA LEU A 112 -3.39 2.60 25.98
C LEU A 112 -3.14 4.06 25.55
N PRO A 113 -3.11 5.03 26.48
CA PRO A 113 -2.58 6.37 26.18
C PRO A 113 -1.16 6.26 25.64
N ILE A 114 -0.83 7.03 24.61
CA ILE A 114 0.44 6.90 23.88
C ILE A 114 1.63 6.99 24.86
N PRO A 115 2.37 5.88 25.10
CA PRO A 115 3.45 5.87 26.08
C PRO A 115 4.68 6.64 25.60
N ASN A 116 5.28 7.48 26.45
CA ASN A 116 6.51 8.22 26.13
C ASN A 116 7.64 7.35 25.56
N ALA A 117 7.69 6.07 25.93
CA ALA A 117 8.67 5.12 25.42
C ALA A 117 8.54 4.88 23.91
N PHE A 118 7.31 4.84 23.37
CA PHE A 118 7.06 4.66 21.95
C PHE A 118 7.11 5.96 21.13
N VAL A 119 7.09 7.10 21.81
CA VAL A 119 7.03 8.45 21.24
C VAL A 119 8.00 9.40 21.94
N PRO A 120 9.32 9.20 21.82
CA PRO A 120 10.29 10.09 22.46
C PRO A 120 10.27 11.52 21.89
N HIS A 121 9.67 11.72 20.71
CA HIS A 121 9.71 12.96 19.94
C HIS A 121 8.33 13.61 19.70
N VAL A 122 7.26 13.20 20.40
CA VAL A 122 5.96 13.89 20.24
C VAL A 122 6.06 15.31 20.74
N THR A 123 5.99 16.26 19.80
CA THR A 123 6.07 17.70 20.08
C THR A 123 4.69 18.33 20.16
N THR A 124 3.69 17.75 19.48
CA THR A 124 2.33 18.27 19.40
C THR A 124 1.26 17.18 19.46
N PRO A 125 0.21 17.32 20.30
CA PRO A 125 -0.92 16.38 20.30
C PRO A 125 -1.64 16.37 18.95
N HIS A 126 -1.99 15.19 18.44
CA HIS A 126 -2.87 15.08 17.28
C HIS A 126 -4.31 15.44 17.66
N LYS A 127 -5.04 16.11 16.76
CA LYS A 127 -6.44 16.49 16.99
C LYS A 127 -7.36 15.27 17.17
N TYR A 128 -7.08 14.18 16.46
CA TYR A 128 -7.93 12.98 16.43
C TYR A 128 -7.31 11.79 17.17
N TYR A 129 -5.98 11.66 17.19
CA TYR A 129 -5.30 10.43 17.62
C TYR A 129 -4.66 10.61 18.99
N THR A 130 -5.10 9.79 19.96
CA THR A 130 -4.72 9.97 21.38
C THR A 130 -4.35 8.66 22.08
N SER A 131 -4.46 7.52 21.42
CA SER A 131 -4.25 6.20 22.04
C SER A 131 -3.81 5.15 21.04
N ILE A 132 -3.06 4.16 21.54
CA ILE A 132 -2.58 2.98 20.80
C ILE A 132 -3.48 1.79 21.15
N TYR A 133 -3.82 0.98 20.14
CA TYR A 133 -4.44 -0.32 20.37
C TYR A 133 -3.36 -1.35 20.72
N PHE A 134 -3.40 -1.86 21.95
CA PHE A 134 -2.43 -2.75 22.58
C PHE A 134 -3.19 -3.91 23.25
N PRO A 135 -3.56 -4.96 22.49
CA PRO A 135 -4.20 -6.17 23.03
C PRO A 135 -3.24 -6.97 23.92
N GLU A 136 -3.79 -7.71 24.89
CA GLU A 136 -2.99 -8.51 25.83
C GLU A 136 -2.38 -9.72 25.09
N GLY A 137 -1.12 -10.03 25.39
CA GLY A 137 -0.42 -11.18 24.80
C GLY A 137 0.00 -10.99 23.34
N THR A 138 -0.08 -9.78 22.79
CA THR A 138 0.45 -9.51 21.45
C THR A 138 1.97 -9.43 21.43
N ASN A 139 2.59 -10.06 20.42
CA ASN A 139 4.03 -10.03 20.20
C ASN A 139 4.46 -8.98 19.17
N ASN A 140 3.51 -8.35 18.48
CA ASN A 140 3.76 -7.28 17.52
C ASN A 140 2.65 -6.24 17.65
N ILE A 141 3.03 -4.96 17.69
CA ILE A 141 2.09 -3.85 17.64
C ILE A 141 2.41 -2.96 16.46
N VAL A 142 1.35 -2.39 15.89
CA VAL A 142 1.44 -1.32 14.91
C VAL A 142 0.71 -0.12 15.49
N PHE A 143 1.32 1.05 15.42
CA PHE A 143 0.80 2.27 16.00
C PHE A 143 1.26 3.50 15.21
N SER A 144 0.65 4.65 15.46
CA SER A 144 1.06 5.90 14.83
C SER A 144 1.83 6.78 15.78
N SER A 145 2.88 7.43 15.27
CA SER A 145 3.77 8.31 16.05
C SER A 145 4.33 9.44 15.17
N GLN A 146 4.72 10.55 15.80
CA GLN A 146 5.42 11.64 15.11
C GLN A 146 6.86 11.26 14.75
N ASP A 147 7.29 11.64 13.56
CA ASP A 147 8.71 11.67 13.17
C ASP A 147 9.39 12.98 13.64
N GLU A 148 10.66 13.17 13.27
CA GLU A 148 11.43 14.38 13.59
C GLU A 148 10.85 15.68 12.99
N SER A 149 10.04 15.57 11.93
CA SER A 149 9.37 16.70 11.27
C SER A 149 8.02 17.06 11.92
N GLY A 150 7.48 16.18 12.76
CA GLY A 150 6.18 16.32 13.41
C GLY A 150 5.02 15.66 12.66
N SER A 151 5.29 15.00 11.52
CA SER A 151 4.31 14.25 10.73
C SER A 151 4.03 12.89 11.37
N TRP A 152 2.76 12.48 11.37
CA TRP A 152 2.34 11.19 11.92
C TRP A 152 2.59 10.08 10.91
N ASN A 153 3.35 9.06 11.30
CA ASN A 153 3.67 7.91 10.47
C ASN A 153 3.32 6.60 11.21
N LEU A 154 3.27 5.49 10.46
CA LEU A 154 3.06 4.16 11.01
C LEU A 154 4.37 3.52 11.47
N TYR A 155 4.40 3.09 12.73
CA TYR A 155 5.51 2.41 13.37
C TYR A 155 5.10 1.02 13.82
N SER A 156 6.09 0.13 13.89
CA SER A 156 5.93 -1.20 14.47
C SER A 156 6.94 -1.44 15.57
N SER A 157 6.58 -2.30 16.52
CA SER A 157 7.46 -2.76 17.59
C SER A 157 7.10 -4.20 17.93
N ALA A 158 8.13 -5.03 18.11
CA ALA A 158 7.97 -6.45 18.41
C ALA A 158 8.44 -6.76 19.83
N CYS A 159 7.74 -7.65 20.52
CA CYS A 159 8.09 -8.12 21.86
C CYS A 159 9.02 -9.34 21.78
N SER A 160 10.14 -9.31 22.51
CA SER A 160 11.09 -10.40 22.67
C SER A 160 11.03 -10.95 24.10
N GLY A 161 10.76 -12.26 24.23
CA GLY A 161 10.81 -12.98 25.51
C GLY A 161 9.76 -12.53 26.54
N ASP A 162 8.62 -12.03 26.08
CA ASP A 162 7.39 -11.67 26.82
C ASP A 162 7.33 -10.26 27.45
N THR A 163 8.46 -9.55 27.57
CA THR A 163 8.45 -8.22 28.23
C THR A 163 9.22 -7.12 27.51
N LEU A 164 10.25 -7.44 26.73
CA LEU A 164 11.14 -6.45 26.13
C LEU A 164 10.71 -6.12 24.71
N TRP A 165 10.31 -4.87 24.47
CA TRP A 165 9.89 -4.40 23.16
C TRP A 165 11.08 -3.86 22.36
N SER A 166 11.10 -4.09 21.05
CA SER A 166 12.08 -3.46 20.17
C SER A 166 11.86 -1.95 20.10
N TYR A 167 12.91 -1.20 19.78
CA TYR A 167 12.74 0.22 19.45
C TYR A 167 11.72 0.38 18.31
N PRO A 168 10.82 1.39 18.36
CA PRO A 168 9.90 1.68 17.28
C PRO A 168 10.63 1.92 15.97
N GLU A 169 10.27 1.15 14.95
CA GLU A 169 10.78 1.34 13.60
C GLU A 169 9.61 1.68 12.67
N LEU A 170 9.87 2.58 11.71
CA LEU A 170 8.92 2.84 10.63
C LEU A 170 8.60 1.51 9.95
N ILE A 171 7.30 1.25 9.75
CA ILE A 171 6.87 -0.07 9.29
C ILE A 171 7.46 -0.42 7.91
N ASN A 172 7.39 0.52 6.96
CA ASN A 172 7.94 0.43 5.61
C ASN A 172 7.82 1.80 4.89
N GLU A 173 8.78 2.16 4.04
CA GLU A 173 8.73 3.32 3.12
C GLU A 173 7.50 3.31 2.18
N ASN A 174 6.97 2.15 1.79
CA ASN A 174 5.80 2.02 0.92
C ASN A 174 4.48 2.45 1.60
N LEU A 175 4.45 2.41 2.94
CA LEU A 175 3.29 2.76 3.76
C LEU A 175 3.38 4.17 4.34
N THR A 176 4.55 4.80 4.28
CA THR A 176 4.70 6.20 4.68
C THR A 176 4.13 7.10 3.60
N SER A 177 3.19 7.97 3.98
CA SER A 177 2.66 9.01 3.11
C SER A 177 3.40 10.35 3.32
N PRO A 178 3.27 11.32 2.39
CA PRO A 178 3.82 12.67 2.61
C PRO A 178 3.08 13.45 3.71
N GLU A 179 1.96 12.94 4.23
CA GLU A 179 1.16 13.57 5.28
C GLU A 179 0.91 12.59 6.44
N ASP A 180 -0.16 12.83 7.22
CA ASP A 180 -0.41 12.08 8.45
C ASP A 180 -1.10 10.73 8.20
N ASP A 181 -0.55 9.68 8.79
CA ASP A 181 -1.07 8.31 8.81
C ASP A 181 -1.40 7.86 10.24
N ILE A 182 -2.68 7.58 10.51
CA ILE A 182 -3.23 7.36 11.85
C ILE A 182 -4.14 6.14 11.95
N PHE A 183 -4.44 5.73 13.19
CA PHE A 183 -5.36 4.63 13.51
C PHE A 183 -5.08 3.28 12.81
N PRO A 184 -3.83 2.78 12.83
CA PRO A 184 -3.55 1.45 12.32
C PRO A 184 -4.23 0.37 13.17
N ILE A 185 -4.87 -0.58 12.51
CA ILE A 185 -5.45 -1.78 13.11
C ILE A 185 -5.07 -2.99 12.27
N LEU A 186 -4.48 -3.99 12.91
CA LEU A 186 -4.27 -5.29 12.30
C LEU A 186 -5.56 -6.10 12.33
N SER A 187 -5.85 -6.74 11.20
CA SER A 187 -6.83 -7.81 11.12
C SER A 187 -6.50 -8.96 12.08
N PRO A 188 -7.50 -9.74 12.53
CA PRO A 188 -7.28 -10.86 13.46
C PRO A 188 -6.30 -11.92 12.97
N ASN A 189 -6.15 -12.09 11.65
CA ASN A 189 -5.20 -13.01 11.04
C ASN A 189 -3.79 -12.40 10.87
N GLY A 190 -3.60 -11.12 11.18
CA GLY A 190 -2.34 -10.39 11.03
C GLY A 190 -1.90 -10.13 9.58
N ARG A 191 -2.74 -10.42 8.59
CA ARG A 191 -2.38 -10.34 7.15
C ARG A 191 -2.86 -9.06 6.46
N GLU A 192 -3.76 -8.32 7.08
CA GLU A 192 -4.25 -7.04 6.60
C GLU A 192 -4.05 -5.96 7.66
N LEU A 193 -3.48 -4.82 7.26
CA LEU A 193 -3.30 -3.63 8.06
C LEU A 193 -4.21 -2.54 7.52
N TYR A 194 -5.20 -2.16 8.33
CA TYR A 194 -6.11 -1.06 8.04
C TYR A 194 -5.61 0.22 8.70
N PHE A 195 -5.67 1.35 8.02
CA PHE A 195 -5.26 2.63 8.57
C PHE A 195 -5.94 3.79 7.82
N SER A 196 -5.82 4.99 8.38
CA SER A 196 -6.33 6.23 7.79
C SER A 196 -5.19 7.13 7.35
N SER A 197 -5.22 7.61 6.10
CA SER A 197 -4.16 8.45 5.54
C SER A 197 -4.71 9.74 4.96
N ARG A 198 -3.97 10.84 5.15
CA ARG A 198 -4.21 12.14 4.51
C ARG A 198 -3.40 12.35 3.23
N GLY A 199 -2.29 11.61 3.08
CA GLY A 199 -1.27 11.82 2.04
C GLY A 199 -1.33 10.87 0.85
N LEU A 200 -2.14 9.81 0.92
CA LEU A 200 -2.28 8.81 -0.15
C LEU A 200 -3.43 9.15 -1.12
N PHE A 201 -3.60 8.35 -2.18
CA PHE A 201 -4.68 8.51 -3.16
C PHE A 201 -6.06 8.42 -2.49
N GLY A 202 -6.70 9.56 -2.31
CA GLY A 202 -7.97 9.68 -1.59
C GLY A 202 -8.77 10.90 -2.04
N MET A 203 -10.03 10.95 -1.63
CA MET A 203 -10.95 12.03 -2.02
C MET A 203 -11.21 13.01 -0.87
N GLY A 204 -10.92 12.64 0.38
CA GLY A 204 -11.29 13.38 1.56
C GLY A 204 -10.12 14.07 2.25
N GLY A 205 -10.27 14.22 3.57
CA GLY A 205 -9.16 14.54 4.46
C GLY A 205 -8.42 13.25 4.79
N TYR A 206 -8.89 12.54 5.80
CA TYR A 206 -8.46 11.15 6.04
C TYR A 206 -9.31 10.17 5.24
N ASP A 207 -8.68 9.34 4.42
CA ASP A 207 -9.32 8.23 3.71
C ASP A 207 -8.86 6.88 4.30
N LEU A 208 -9.68 5.83 4.13
CA LEU A 208 -9.40 4.48 4.65
C LEU A 208 -8.60 3.65 3.65
N PHE A 209 -7.53 3.02 4.13
CA PHE A 209 -6.65 2.16 3.35
C PHE A 209 -6.49 0.79 3.99
N VAL A 210 -6.20 -0.20 3.15
CA VAL A 210 -5.73 -1.52 3.55
C VAL A 210 -4.41 -1.82 2.85
N SER A 211 -3.42 -2.29 3.60
CA SER A 211 -2.25 -2.95 3.05
C SER A 211 -2.26 -4.42 3.43
N ARG A 212 -1.87 -5.29 2.51
CA ARG A 212 -1.85 -6.75 2.71
C ARG A 212 -0.42 -7.22 2.82
N TRP A 213 -0.19 -8.14 3.75
CA TRP A 213 1.10 -8.79 3.95
C TRP A 213 1.44 -9.64 2.73
N ASP A 214 2.62 -9.40 2.17
CA ASP A 214 3.17 -10.11 1.02
C ASP A 214 4.26 -11.09 1.49
N ASP A 215 3.97 -12.38 1.37
CA ASP A 215 4.88 -13.45 1.77
C ASP A 215 6.12 -13.56 0.86
N GLU A 216 6.07 -13.04 -0.37
CA GLU A 216 7.20 -13.12 -1.32
C GLU A 216 8.32 -12.16 -0.96
N ILE A 217 7.97 -10.95 -0.52
CA ILE A 217 8.91 -9.93 -0.06
C ILE A 217 9.05 -9.89 1.47
N ASN A 218 8.20 -10.64 2.20
CA ASN A 218 8.12 -10.67 3.66
C ASN A 218 7.97 -9.25 4.24
N ASP A 219 7.05 -8.50 3.64
CA ASP A 219 6.79 -7.09 3.95
C ASP A 219 5.35 -6.73 3.54
N TRP A 220 4.90 -5.55 3.91
CA TRP A 220 3.59 -5.04 3.52
C TRP A 220 3.57 -4.54 2.07
N GLY A 221 2.50 -4.89 1.36
CA GLY A 221 2.25 -4.43 -0.01
C GLY A 221 1.83 -2.96 -0.11
N VAL A 222 1.66 -2.49 -1.35
CA VAL A 222 1.19 -1.13 -1.63
C VAL A 222 -0.21 -0.91 -1.02
N PRO A 223 -0.44 0.17 -0.27
CA PRO A 223 -1.75 0.43 0.33
C PRO A 223 -2.81 0.72 -0.73
N GLU A 224 -3.96 0.07 -0.59
CA GLU A 224 -5.14 0.23 -1.44
C GLU A 224 -6.22 1.01 -0.70
N ASN A 225 -6.77 2.06 -1.33
CA ASN A 225 -7.92 2.78 -0.77
C ASN A 225 -9.16 1.87 -0.80
N LEU A 226 -9.89 1.78 0.32
CA LEU A 226 -11.13 0.99 0.40
C LEU A 226 -12.21 1.47 -0.58
N GLY A 227 -12.10 2.70 -1.07
CA GLY A 227 -12.95 3.25 -2.10
C GLY A 227 -14.29 3.74 -1.55
N PHE A 228 -15.10 4.26 -2.46
CA PHE A 228 -16.46 4.66 -2.15
C PHE A 228 -17.35 3.41 -1.89
N PRO A 229 -18.17 3.37 -0.82
CA PRO A 229 -18.51 4.46 0.09
C PRO A 229 -17.76 4.47 1.42
N TYR A 230 -16.75 3.61 1.63
CA TYR A 230 -15.99 3.58 2.87
C TYR A 230 -15.16 4.85 3.06
N SER A 231 -14.49 5.29 2.00
CA SER A 231 -13.81 6.59 1.91
C SER A 231 -14.73 7.63 1.24
N SER A 232 -14.70 8.85 1.76
CA SER A 232 -15.63 9.93 1.42
C SER A 232 -14.89 11.29 1.34
N PRO A 233 -15.55 12.37 0.86
CA PRO A 233 -15.00 13.74 0.88
C PRO A 233 -14.67 14.30 2.28
N PHE A 234 -14.93 13.52 3.32
CA PHE A 234 -14.83 13.88 4.72
C PHE A 234 -13.62 13.19 5.37
N ASP A 235 -13.54 13.17 6.70
CA ASP A 235 -12.53 12.36 7.40
C ASP A 235 -13.13 11.02 7.82
N ASP A 236 -12.49 9.93 7.40
CA ASP A 236 -12.83 8.54 7.68
C ASP A 236 -11.72 7.83 8.46
N PHE A 237 -12.09 7.22 9.57
CA PHE A 237 -11.18 6.73 10.62
C PHE A 237 -11.43 5.28 11.00
N LEU A 238 -10.35 4.61 11.43
CA LEU A 238 -10.38 3.40 12.26
C LEU A 238 -11.29 2.30 11.70
N PHE A 239 -10.96 1.78 10.53
CA PHE A 239 -11.66 0.61 9.98
C PHE A 239 -11.19 -0.68 10.66
N CYS A 240 -12.12 -1.55 11.05
CA CYS A 240 -11.79 -2.89 11.51
C CYS A 240 -12.92 -3.90 11.28
N ASN A 241 -12.55 -5.17 11.11
CA ASN A 241 -13.48 -6.29 11.03
C ASN A 241 -13.55 -7.02 12.36
N THR A 242 -14.75 -7.50 12.72
CA THR A 242 -14.92 -8.28 13.93
C THR A 242 -14.32 -9.69 13.76
N PRO A 243 -13.66 -10.27 14.78
CA PRO A 243 -13.04 -11.60 14.66
C PRO A 243 -14.00 -12.74 14.33
N ASP A 244 -15.28 -12.56 14.64
CA ASP A 244 -16.36 -13.50 14.34
C ASP A 244 -16.90 -13.38 12.90
N GLY A 245 -16.35 -12.47 12.09
CA GLY A 245 -16.69 -12.29 10.67
C GLY A 245 -18.12 -11.81 10.44
N ASN A 246 -18.76 -11.20 11.45
CA ASN A 246 -20.14 -10.74 11.35
C ASN A 246 -20.24 -9.27 10.90
N PHE A 247 -19.29 -8.43 11.31
CA PHE A 247 -19.39 -6.98 11.11
C PHE A 247 -18.09 -6.33 10.64
N SER A 248 -18.24 -5.25 9.87
CA SER A 248 -17.19 -4.27 9.58
C SER A 248 -17.57 -2.92 10.19
N LEU A 249 -16.64 -2.26 10.86
CA LEU A 249 -16.86 -1.00 11.54
C LEU A 249 -15.86 0.05 11.08
N PHE A 250 -16.32 1.30 10.99
CA PHE A 250 -15.45 2.46 10.82
C PHE A 250 -16.14 3.72 11.38
N ALA A 251 -15.38 4.77 11.63
CA ALA A 251 -15.89 6.06 12.07
C ALA A 251 -15.73 7.12 10.99
N SER A 252 -16.64 8.09 10.92
CA SER A 252 -16.56 9.19 9.96
C SER A 252 -17.17 10.48 10.52
N ASN A 253 -16.71 11.64 10.01
CA ASN A 253 -17.35 12.93 10.27
C ASN A 253 -18.36 13.38 9.18
N ARG A 254 -18.69 12.50 8.21
CA ARG A 254 -19.59 12.82 7.07
C ARG A 254 -21.05 13.14 7.42
N SER A 255 -21.54 12.73 8.60
CA SER A 255 -22.97 12.86 8.96
C SER A 255 -23.17 13.33 10.41
N CYS A 256 -22.24 14.12 10.94
CA CYS A 256 -22.30 14.60 12.32
C CYS A 256 -21.80 16.03 12.50
N HIS A 257 -21.99 16.57 13.71
CA HIS A 257 -21.48 17.88 14.08
C HIS A 257 -19.95 17.84 14.30
N LYS A 258 -19.32 19.01 14.29
CA LYS A 258 -17.84 19.20 14.32
C LYS A 258 -17.10 18.52 15.48
N ASP A 259 -17.77 18.29 16.61
CA ASP A 259 -17.20 17.70 17.83
C ASP A 259 -17.67 16.25 18.06
N SER A 260 -18.23 15.62 17.03
CA SER A 260 -18.73 14.25 17.08
C SER A 260 -18.18 13.45 15.90
N LEU A 261 -18.25 12.12 16.03
CA LEU A 261 -18.02 11.16 14.96
C LEU A 261 -19.16 10.15 14.96
N THR A 262 -19.54 9.67 13.79
CA THR A 262 -20.51 8.58 13.64
C THR A 262 -19.77 7.29 13.35
N ILE A 263 -20.02 6.26 14.16
CA ILE A 263 -19.54 4.90 13.95
C ILE A 263 -20.60 4.16 13.14
N TYR A 264 -20.20 3.59 12.01
CA TYR A 264 -21.04 2.78 11.13
C TYR A 264 -20.75 1.30 11.40
N VAL A 265 -21.81 0.50 11.55
CA VAL A 265 -21.72 -0.96 11.67
C VAL A 265 -22.34 -1.55 10.42
N LEU A 266 -21.52 -2.23 9.64
CA LEU A 266 -21.89 -2.86 8.39
C LEU A 266 -21.89 -4.38 8.55
N GLU A 267 -22.71 -5.07 7.77
CA GLU A 267 -22.57 -6.51 7.58
C GLU A 267 -21.21 -6.79 6.91
N PHE A 268 -20.47 -7.77 7.43
CA PHE A 268 -19.19 -8.16 6.85
C PHE A 268 -19.40 -8.83 5.48
N GLU A 269 -18.70 -8.35 4.46
CA GLU A 269 -18.76 -8.89 3.10
C GLU A 269 -17.35 -9.34 2.66
N ASN A 270 -17.19 -10.64 2.36
CA ASN A 270 -15.88 -11.22 2.04
C ASN A 270 -15.35 -10.83 0.64
N MET A 271 -16.19 -10.33 -0.27
CA MET A 271 -15.81 -9.75 -1.57
C MET A 271 -16.96 -8.86 -2.10
N PRO A 272 -17.02 -7.58 -1.74
CA PRO A 272 -18.13 -6.73 -2.12
C PRO A 272 -18.12 -6.45 -3.63
N VAL A 273 -19.26 -6.65 -4.30
CA VAL A 273 -19.39 -6.41 -5.74
C VAL A 273 -19.50 -4.92 -6.01
N LYS A 274 -18.61 -4.39 -6.85
CA LYS A 274 -18.64 -2.99 -7.28
C LYS A 274 -19.61 -2.81 -8.45
N LYS A 275 -20.64 -1.98 -8.27
CA LYS A 275 -21.64 -1.63 -9.29
C LYS A 275 -21.34 -0.24 -9.86
N PRO A 276 -21.58 0.01 -11.17
CA PRO A 276 -21.43 1.34 -11.72
C PRO A 276 -22.43 2.32 -11.10
N ILE A 277 -22.00 3.53 -10.79
CA ILE A 277 -22.90 4.60 -10.33
C ILE A 277 -23.45 5.34 -11.55
N ILE A 278 -24.78 5.47 -11.62
CA ILE A 278 -25.48 6.03 -12.78
C ILE A 278 -25.86 7.50 -12.53
N SER A 279 -26.01 7.93 -11.28
CA SER A 279 -26.40 9.30 -10.93
C SER A 279 -25.76 9.81 -9.63
N LEU A 280 -25.64 11.14 -9.51
CA LEU A 280 -25.18 11.79 -8.27
C LEU A 280 -26.14 11.54 -7.09
N GLU A 281 -27.43 11.39 -7.36
CA GLU A 281 -28.42 11.07 -6.33
C GLU A 281 -28.19 9.67 -5.77
N GLN A 282 -27.91 8.69 -6.63
CA GLN A 282 -27.54 7.35 -6.22
C GLN A 282 -26.26 7.38 -5.37
N ALA A 283 -25.23 8.11 -5.80
CA ALA A 283 -24.01 8.28 -5.01
C ALA A 283 -24.32 8.84 -3.62
N ARG A 284 -25.14 9.88 -3.52
CA ARG A 284 -25.50 10.50 -2.23
C ARG A 284 -26.29 9.54 -1.32
N THR A 285 -27.19 8.73 -1.88
CA THR A 285 -27.95 7.72 -1.12
C THR A 285 -27.02 6.65 -0.55
N ILE A 286 -26.08 6.13 -1.35
CA ILE A 286 -25.10 5.15 -0.89
C ILE A 286 -24.16 5.78 0.17
N ALA A 287 -23.70 7.01 -0.08
CA ALA A 287 -22.81 7.75 0.81
C ALA A 287 -23.39 8.02 2.20
N ALA A 288 -24.72 8.20 2.26
CA ALA A 288 -25.44 8.49 3.49
C ALA A 288 -25.42 7.31 4.48
N LEU A 289 -25.19 6.08 3.98
CA LEU A 289 -25.09 4.87 4.79
C LEU A 289 -26.20 4.77 5.84
N ILE A 290 -27.44 4.91 5.37
CA ILE A 290 -28.63 4.89 6.22
C ILE A 290 -28.95 3.42 6.57
N PRO A 291 -29.13 3.07 7.86
CA PRO A 291 -29.59 1.74 8.26
C PRO A 291 -30.93 1.39 7.62
N LEU A 292 -31.06 0.17 7.09
CA LEU A 292 -32.34 -0.30 6.54
C LEU A 292 -33.37 -0.43 7.67
N GLU A 293 -34.53 0.23 7.54
CA GLU A 293 -35.65 0.03 8.46
C GLU A 293 -36.11 -1.44 8.39
N LYS A 294 -36.38 -2.05 9.56
CA LYS A 294 -36.98 -3.39 9.62
C LYS A 294 -38.29 -3.33 8.83
N PRO A 295 -38.53 -4.22 7.85
CA PRO A 295 -39.79 -4.21 7.12
C PRO A 295 -40.93 -4.44 8.13
N SER A 296 -41.75 -3.41 8.32
CA SER A 296 -43.04 -3.56 8.98
C SER A 296 -43.86 -4.52 8.14
N LEU A 297 -44.28 -5.64 8.75
CA LEU A 297 -45.21 -6.60 8.15
C LEU A 297 -46.55 -5.91 7.89
N THR A 298 -46.68 -5.28 6.74
CA THR A 298 -47.97 -4.99 6.10
C THR A 298 -47.95 -5.70 4.77
N GLN A 299 -48.60 -6.86 4.76
CA GLN A 299 -48.98 -7.55 3.54
C GLN A 299 -50.00 -6.66 2.81
N GLU A 300 -49.61 -6.09 1.68
CA GLU A 300 -50.57 -5.76 0.63
C GLU A 300 -50.26 -6.68 -0.56
N GLU A 301 -51.09 -7.72 -0.69
CA GLU A 301 -51.17 -8.54 -1.89
C GLU A 301 -51.69 -7.67 -3.04
N SER A 302 -50.92 -7.56 -4.13
CA SER A 302 -51.49 -7.22 -5.44
C SER A 302 -51.36 -8.44 -6.35
N ASN A 303 -52.52 -8.98 -6.73
CA ASN A 303 -52.68 -10.10 -7.64
C ASN A 303 -52.79 -9.58 -9.08
N GLU A 304 -51.82 -9.87 -9.94
CA GLU A 304 -52.06 -10.17 -11.36
C GLU A 304 -51.09 -11.26 -11.83
N PRO A 305 -51.52 -12.22 -12.68
CA PRO A 305 -50.68 -13.34 -13.10
C PRO A 305 -49.85 -12.97 -14.34
N PRO A 306 -48.56 -13.31 -14.43
CA PRO A 306 -47.80 -13.11 -15.66
C PRO A 306 -47.91 -14.33 -16.58
N VAL A 307 -48.00 -14.02 -17.88
CA VAL A 307 -47.98 -14.96 -19.00
C VAL A 307 -46.55 -15.45 -19.21
N VAL A 308 -46.33 -16.76 -19.13
CA VAL A 308 -45.00 -17.39 -19.29
C VAL A 308 -44.66 -17.54 -20.78
N SER A 309 -43.52 -17.00 -21.20
CA SER A 309 -42.99 -17.16 -22.56
C SER A 309 -41.84 -18.18 -22.58
N ALA A 310 -41.51 -18.72 -23.76
CA ALA A 310 -40.43 -19.70 -23.93
C ALA A 310 -39.05 -19.23 -23.41
N ALA A 311 -38.84 -17.91 -23.31
CA ALA A 311 -37.63 -17.31 -22.73
C ALA A 311 -37.47 -17.62 -21.23
N ASP A 312 -38.56 -17.77 -20.49
CA ASP A 312 -38.53 -18.01 -19.03
C ASP A 312 -37.97 -19.40 -18.69
N SER A 313 -38.16 -20.37 -19.59
CA SER A 313 -37.68 -21.75 -19.41
C SER A 313 -36.17 -21.89 -19.62
N LEU A 314 -35.59 -21.13 -20.55
CA LEU A 314 -34.15 -21.07 -20.78
C LEU A 314 -33.43 -20.32 -19.66
N PHE A 315 -34.07 -19.27 -19.14
CA PHE A 315 -33.57 -18.48 -18.01
C PHE A 315 -33.56 -19.26 -16.69
N LEU A 316 -34.56 -20.12 -16.45
CA LEU A 316 -34.60 -21.00 -15.27
C LEU A 316 -33.46 -22.06 -15.29
N ASN A 317 -33.11 -22.56 -16.48
CA ASN A 317 -32.01 -23.51 -16.63
C ASN A 317 -30.65 -22.83 -16.41
N TYR A 318 -30.49 -21.59 -16.86
CA TYR A 318 -29.26 -20.81 -16.63
C TYR A 318 -29.05 -20.48 -15.14
N THR A 319 -30.10 -20.04 -14.43
CA THR A 319 -30.03 -19.69 -13.00
C THR A 319 -29.82 -20.90 -12.09
N SER A 320 -30.45 -22.04 -12.41
CA SER A 320 -30.19 -23.29 -11.69
C SER A 320 -28.73 -23.75 -11.88
N LEU A 321 -28.18 -23.65 -13.09
CA LEU A 321 -26.79 -23.99 -13.37
C LEU A 321 -25.80 -23.09 -12.60
N LEU A 322 -26.04 -21.77 -12.54
CA LEU A 322 -25.26 -20.83 -11.71
C LEU A 322 -25.28 -21.21 -10.22
N THR A 323 -26.45 -21.59 -9.71
CA THR A 323 -26.61 -21.97 -8.30
C THR A 323 -25.87 -23.27 -7.99
N THR A 324 -25.94 -24.26 -8.90
CA THR A 324 -25.16 -25.50 -8.76
C THR A 324 -23.65 -25.25 -8.82
N MET A 325 -23.19 -24.33 -9.68
CA MET A 325 -21.77 -23.99 -9.80
C MET A 325 -21.23 -23.37 -8.50
N ARG A 326 -21.99 -22.47 -7.88
CA ARG A 326 -21.65 -21.91 -6.55
C ARG A 326 -21.59 -22.99 -5.47
N GLY A 327 -22.60 -23.86 -5.39
CA GLY A 327 -22.61 -24.95 -4.40
C GLY A 327 -21.46 -25.96 -4.56
N LEU A 328 -21.02 -26.22 -5.80
CA LEU A 328 -19.84 -27.05 -6.07
C LEU A 328 -18.54 -26.36 -5.63
N GLN A 329 -18.39 -25.05 -5.86
CA GLN A 329 -17.24 -24.28 -5.39
C GLN A 329 -17.16 -24.21 -3.86
N ASP A 330 -18.28 -24.02 -3.18
CA ASP A 330 -18.35 -24.03 -1.72
C ASP A 330 -17.96 -25.41 -1.16
N SER A 331 -18.45 -26.48 -1.79
CA SER A 331 -18.09 -27.85 -1.43
C SER A 331 -16.60 -28.12 -1.60
N LEU A 332 -15.96 -27.54 -2.63
CA LEU A 332 -14.51 -27.67 -2.87
C LEU A 332 -13.70 -26.95 -1.79
N ALA A 333 -14.15 -25.75 -1.39
CA ALA A 333 -13.49 -24.96 -0.35
C ALA A 333 -13.54 -25.67 1.01
N ILE A 334 -14.67 -26.25 1.38
CA ILE A 334 -14.82 -27.06 2.60
C ILE A 334 -13.88 -28.26 2.56
N LEU A 335 -13.82 -28.97 1.44
CA LEU A 335 -12.96 -30.15 1.27
C LEU A 335 -11.47 -29.79 1.33
N GLY A 336 -11.08 -28.61 0.84
CA GLY A 336 -9.73 -28.06 0.99
C GLY A 336 -9.33 -27.85 2.44
N LYS A 337 -10.23 -27.26 3.25
CA LYS A 337 -10.02 -27.05 4.69
C LYS A 337 -9.87 -28.38 5.45
N ASP A 338 -10.70 -29.38 5.13
CA ASP A 338 -10.63 -30.70 5.75
C ASP A 338 -9.31 -31.42 5.41
N MET A 339 -8.82 -31.30 4.16
CA MET A 339 -7.51 -31.85 3.76
C MET A 339 -6.35 -31.19 4.50
N GLU A 340 -6.39 -29.88 4.70
CA GLU A 340 -5.35 -29.14 5.43
C GLU A 340 -5.28 -29.58 6.90
N MET A 341 -6.44 -29.68 7.56
CA MET A 341 -6.56 -30.20 8.93
C MET A 341 -6.05 -31.65 9.03
N MET A 342 -6.38 -32.52 8.07
CA MET A 342 -5.89 -33.90 8.05
C MET A 342 -4.37 -33.99 7.81
N ARG A 343 -3.79 -33.10 7.01
CA ARG A 343 -2.33 -33.01 6.79
C ARG A 343 -1.61 -32.58 8.06
N GLU A 344 -2.16 -31.63 8.80
CA GLU A 344 -1.64 -31.19 10.09
C GLU A 344 -1.67 -32.33 11.13
N LEU A 345 -2.79 -33.07 11.19
CA LEU A 345 -2.93 -34.26 12.04
C LEU A 345 -1.97 -35.39 11.63
N TYR A 346 -1.75 -35.60 10.33
CA TYR A 346 -0.79 -36.58 9.82
C TYR A 346 0.65 -36.25 10.24
N THR A 347 1.02 -34.95 10.28
CA THR A 347 2.37 -34.53 10.71
C THR A 347 2.62 -34.60 12.21
N SER A 348 1.55 -34.62 13.02
CA SER A 348 1.63 -34.58 14.49
C SER A 348 1.40 -35.93 15.18
N THR A 349 0.99 -36.96 14.44
CA THR A 349 0.62 -38.28 14.99
C THR A 349 1.72 -39.31 14.78
N GLU A 350 2.12 -40.03 15.85
CA GLU A 350 3.14 -41.09 15.80
C GLU A 350 2.56 -42.52 15.72
N ASN A 351 1.24 -42.68 15.86
CA ASN A 351 0.55 -43.98 15.85
C ASN A 351 0.38 -44.52 14.41
N GLU A 352 1.03 -45.65 14.13
CA GLU A 352 1.06 -46.29 12.80
C GLU A 352 -0.32 -46.67 12.26
N GLN A 353 -1.28 -47.05 13.13
CA GLN A 353 -2.65 -47.38 12.71
C GLN A 353 -3.47 -46.13 12.34
N GLU A 354 -3.26 -45.02 13.06
CA GLU A 354 -3.91 -43.75 12.79
C GLU A 354 -3.33 -43.10 11.52
N LEU A 355 -2.01 -43.20 11.30
CA LEU A 355 -1.35 -42.75 10.08
C LEU A 355 -1.86 -43.49 8.83
N GLN A 356 -2.07 -44.81 8.90
CA GLN A 356 -2.67 -45.57 7.80
C GLN A 356 -4.12 -45.15 7.52
N THR A 357 -4.88 -44.83 8.57
CA THR A 357 -6.27 -44.38 8.46
C THR A 357 -6.35 -42.98 7.86
N LEU A 358 -5.50 -42.05 8.33
CA LEU A 358 -5.39 -40.68 7.80
C LEU A 358 -4.90 -40.66 6.36
N SER A 359 -3.91 -41.50 6.01
CA SER A 359 -3.43 -41.64 4.63
C SER A 359 -4.55 -42.09 3.69
N ARG A 360 -5.38 -43.06 4.11
CA ARG A 360 -6.53 -43.50 3.33
C ARG A 360 -7.58 -42.39 3.16
N LEU A 361 -7.88 -41.65 4.23
CA LEU A 361 -8.84 -40.55 4.19
C LEU A 361 -8.35 -39.37 3.33
N LEU A 362 -7.04 -39.06 3.37
CA LEU A 362 -6.42 -38.06 2.51
C LEU A 362 -6.52 -38.43 1.04
N ILE A 363 -6.20 -39.68 0.68
CA ILE A 363 -6.34 -40.14 -0.71
C ILE A 363 -7.81 -40.10 -1.16
N GLU A 364 -8.75 -40.48 -0.29
CA GLU A 364 -10.18 -40.45 -0.61
C GLU A 364 -10.70 -39.02 -0.80
N THR A 365 -10.25 -38.08 0.04
CA THR A 365 -10.64 -36.66 -0.06
C THR A 365 -9.97 -35.97 -1.24
N GLU A 366 -8.69 -36.24 -1.53
CA GLU A 366 -8.03 -35.76 -2.75
C GLU A 366 -8.74 -36.25 -4.01
N HIS A 367 -9.15 -37.52 -4.05
CA HIS A 367 -9.93 -38.06 -5.17
C HIS A 367 -11.30 -37.38 -5.32
N ARG A 368 -11.99 -37.09 -4.21
CA ARG A 368 -13.26 -36.32 -4.24
C ARG A 368 -13.06 -34.90 -4.73
N SER A 369 -11.96 -34.24 -4.35
CA SER A 369 -11.62 -32.89 -4.85
C SER A 369 -11.41 -32.88 -6.37
N ILE A 370 -10.74 -33.89 -6.92
CA ILE A 370 -10.54 -34.03 -8.38
C ILE A 370 -11.88 -34.22 -9.11
N ILE A 371 -12.77 -35.07 -8.59
CA ILE A 371 -14.12 -35.27 -9.17
C ILE A 371 -14.89 -33.95 -9.16
N LEU A 372 -14.91 -33.27 -8.01
CA LEU A 372 -15.64 -32.02 -7.84
C LEU A 372 -15.09 -30.91 -8.75
N GLN A 373 -13.78 -30.84 -8.93
CA GLN A 373 -13.14 -29.92 -9.88
C GLN A 373 -13.55 -30.23 -11.34
N SER A 374 -13.66 -31.52 -11.69
CA SER A 374 -14.16 -31.95 -13.00
C SER A 374 -15.63 -31.59 -13.21
N GLU A 375 -16.47 -31.67 -12.17
CA GLU A 375 -17.87 -31.25 -12.20
C GLU A 375 -18.00 -29.73 -12.36
N ILE A 376 -17.17 -28.94 -11.66
CA ILE A 376 -17.10 -27.48 -11.80
C ILE A 376 -16.72 -27.10 -13.23
N ASN A 377 -15.68 -27.74 -13.79
CA ASN A 377 -15.23 -27.46 -15.15
C ASN A 377 -16.30 -27.81 -16.19
N SER A 378 -17.05 -28.90 -15.96
CA SER A 378 -18.16 -29.32 -16.84
C SER A 378 -19.35 -28.35 -16.75
N ALA A 379 -19.72 -27.94 -15.53
CA ALA A 379 -20.77 -26.95 -15.30
C ALA A 379 -20.41 -25.57 -15.88
N SER A 380 -19.15 -25.15 -15.73
CA SER A 380 -18.62 -23.90 -16.31
C SER A 380 -18.66 -23.94 -17.84
N SER A 381 -18.29 -25.07 -18.46
CA SER A 381 -18.35 -25.23 -19.91
C SER A 381 -19.78 -25.18 -20.43
N ALA A 382 -20.73 -25.82 -19.73
CA ALA A 382 -22.15 -25.78 -20.06
C ALA A 382 -22.72 -24.36 -19.94
N LEU A 383 -22.28 -23.60 -18.93
CA LEU A 383 -22.69 -22.22 -18.69
C LEU A 383 -22.19 -21.29 -19.79
N GLN A 384 -20.92 -21.38 -20.15
CA GLN A 384 -20.33 -20.65 -21.27
C GLN A 384 -21.02 -20.97 -22.60
N GLN A 385 -21.37 -22.24 -22.84
CA GLN A 385 -22.10 -22.63 -24.04
C GLN A 385 -23.51 -22.01 -24.08
N MET A 386 -24.15 -21.88 -22.93
CA MET A 386 -25.46 -21.22 -22.81
C MET A 386 -25.35 -19.71 -23.03
N GLU A 387 -24.34 -19.06 -22.45
CA GLU A 387 -24.03 -17.64 -22.65
C GLU A 387 -23.73 -17.33 -24.13
N MET A 388 -22.98 -18.19 -24.80
CA MET A 388 -22.72 -18.07 -26.24
C MET A 388 -23.98 -18.24 -27.08
N ASN A 389 -24.89 -19.15 -26.69
CA ASN A 389 -26.19 -19.29 -27.36
C ASN A 389 -27.06 -18.04 -27.15
N PHE A 390 -27.07 -17.44 -25.94
CA PHE A 390 -27.79 -16.20 -25.67
C PHE A 390 -27.26 -15.01 -26.48
N LEU A 391 -25.93 -14.91 -26.63
CA LEU A 391 -25.28 -13.91 -27.48
C LEU A 391 -25.64 -14.08 -28.96
N MET A 392 -25.70 -15.33 -29.45
CA MET A 392 -26.06 -15.65 -30.83
C MET A 392 -27.55 -15.38 -31.13
N GLU A 393 -28.43 -15.57 -30.15
CA GLU A 393 -29.87 -15.31 -30.28
C GLU A 393 -30.26 -13.84 -29.98
N GLY A 394 -29.29 -12.98 -29.62
CA GLY A 394 -29.53 -11.57 -29.33
C GLY A 394 -30.25 -11.32 -28.00
N ILE A 395 -30.21 -12.29 -27.08
CA ILE A 395 -30.81 -12.22 -25.76
C ILE A 395 -29.79 -11.60 -24.80
N ILE A 396 -30.04 -10.35 -24.36
CA ILE A 396 -29.22 -9.68 -23.35
C ILE A 396 -29.70 -10.18 -21.99
N ILE A 397 -28.90 -11.00 -21.32
CA ILE A 397 -29.19 -11.48 -19.96
C ILE A 397 -28.98 -10.30 -19.01
N ASN A 398 -30.08 -9.71 -18.56
CA ASN A 398 -30.03 -8.71 -17.51
C ASN A 398 -29.83 -9.45 -16.17
N LEU A 399 -28.62 -9.40 -15.61
CA LEU A 399 -28.31 -10.05 -14.32
C LEU A 399 -29.15 -9.51 -13.15
N GLU A 400 -29.84 -8.38 -13.36
CA GLU A 400 -30.76 -7.75 -12.41
C GLU A 400 -32.00 -8.63 -12.12
N ASP A 401 -32.53 -9.36 -13.12
CA ASP A 401 -33.73 -10.22 -12.93
C ASP A 401 -33.42 -11.54 -12.21
N ILE A 402 -32.13 -11.91 -12.07
CA ILE A 402 -31.68 -13.12 -11.35
C ILE A 402 -31.68 -12.89 -9.83
N SER A 403 -31.68 -11.62 -9.39
CA SER A 403 -31.67 -11.26 -7.96
C SER A 403 -33.03 -11.37 -7.28
N GLU A 404 -34.15 -11.51 -8.02
CA GLU A 404 -35.49 -11.42 -7.44
C GLU A 404 -36.13 -12.76 -7.03
N LYS A 405 -35.52 -13.91 -7.34
CA LYS A 405 -35.96 -15.19 -6.76
C LYS A 405 -35.09 -15.59 -5.58
N LYS A 406 -35.51 -15.15 -4.40
CA LYS A 406 -35.09 -15.68 -3.09
C LYS A 406 -35.05 -17.21 -3.11
N PRO A 407 -33.90 -17.86 -2.83
CA PRO A 407 -33.92 -19.15 -2.18
C PRO A 407 -34.50 -18.94 -0.78
N GLU A 408 -35.39 -19.84 -0.35
CA GLU A 408 -35.99 -19.79 0.99
C GLU A 408 -34.90 -19.64 2.06
N THR A 409 -34.93 -18.49 2.72
CA THR A 409 -34.09 -18.12 3.86
C THR A 409 -34.17 -19.21 4.93
N SER A 410 -33.06 -19.91 5.21
CA SER A 410 -32.83 -20.36 6.57
C SER A 410 -32.66 -19.09 7.40
N SER A 411 -33.57 -18.87 8.35
CA SER A 411 -33.55 -17.74 9.28
C SER A 411 -32.24 -17.72 10.07
N LEU A 412 -31.23 -17.01 9.58
CA LEU A 412 -30.13 -16.53 10.39
C LEU A 412 -30.67 -15.36 11.20
N GLU A 413 -30.75 -15.54 12.52
CA GLU A 413 -31.03 -14.46 13.46
C GLU A 413 -30.03 -13.32 13.21
N LEU A 414 -30.53 -12.14 12.84
CA LEU A 414 -29.71 -10.92 12.71
C LEU A 414 -29.11 -10.60 14.09
N LYS A 415 -27.81 -10.87 14.27
CA LYS A 415 -27.08 -10.47 15.47
C LYS A 415 -26.99 -8.95 15.49
N GLU A 416 -27.53 -8.31 16.54
CA GLU A 416 -27.42 -6.87 16.74
C GLU A 416 -26.08 -6.54 17.42
N TYR A 417 -25.36 -5.53 16.93
CA TYR A 417 -24.12 -5.05 17.54
C TYR A 417 -24.43 -4.17 18.76
N ALA A 418 -23.87 -4.50 19.92
CA ALA A 418 -24.06 -3.75 21.15
C ALA A 418 -22.95 -2.73 21.37
N PHE A 419 -23.29 -1.44 21.37
CA PHE A 419 -22.38 -0.36 21.72
C PHE A 419 -22.15 -0.31 23.23
N VAL A 420 -20.91 -0.57 23.65
CA VAL A 420 -20.49 -0.44 25.05
C VAL A 420 -19.19 0.35 25.07
N LYS A 421 -19.21 1.52 25.74
CA LYS A 421 -18.02 2.32 25.92
C LYS A 421 -17.01 1.58 26.81
N GLN A 422 -15.81 1.39 26.31
CA GLN A 422 -14.69 0.81 27.02
C GLN A 422 -13.96 1.85 27.88
N ASN A 423 -13.09 1.38 28.78
CA ASN A 423 -12.18 2.23 29.55
C ASN A 423 -10.78 2.19 28.94
N LEU A 424 -10.06 3.31 29.06
CA LEU A 424 -8.63 3.34 28.79
C LEU A 424 -7.87 2.44 29.77
N SER A 425 -6.87 1.75 29.25
CA SER A 425 -5.91 1.00 30.03
C SER A 425 -5.07 1.94 30.87
N LYS A 426 -4.66 1.47 32.06
CA LYS A 426 -3.71 2.23 32.87
C LYS A 426 -2.34 2.23 32.18
N PRO A 427 -1.66 3.37 32.05
CA PRO A 427 -0.28 3.40 31.60
C PRO A 427 0.59 2.47 32.47
N PHE A 428 1.48 1.72 31.82
CA PHE A 428 2.47 0.88 32.47
C PHE A 428 3.83 1.08 31.79
N ASP A 429 4.91 0.73 32.51
CA ASP A 429 6.26 0.85 31.98
C ASP A 429 6.51 -0.22 30.92
N ILE A 430 6.84 0.23 29.71
CA ILE A 430 7.17 -0.63 28.57
C ILE A 430 8.68 -0.58 28.39
N PRO A 431 9.43 -1.63 28.77
CA PRO A 431 10.86 -1.64 28.57
C PRO A 431 11.15 -1.80 27.07
N ILE A 432 11.89 -0.85 26.52
CA ILE A 432 12.28 -0.83 25.11
C ILE A 432 13.78 -1.08 24.99
N GLU A 433 14.16 -1.99 24.11
CA GLU A 433 15.55 -2.18 23.70
C GLU A 433 16.00 -0.95 22.92
N MET A 434 16.91 -0.17 23.50
CA MET A 434 17.51 0.97 22.82
C MET A 434 18.43 0.45 21.70
N PRO A 435 18.28 0.95 20.45
CA PRO A 435 19.12 0.50 19.37
C PRO A 435 20.56 0.90 19.69
N LYS A 436 21.49 -0.04 19.57
CA LYS A 436 22.91 0.26 19.72
C LYS A 436 23.28 1.31 18.67
N GLU A 437 23.88 2.41 19.09
CA GLU A 437 24.32 3.47 18.17
C GLU A 437 25.09 2.86 16.99
N LYS A 438 24.58 3.04 15.76
CA LYS A 438 25.26 2.57 14.55
C LYS A 438 26.55 3.39 14.42
N PHE A 439 27.69 2.70 14.44
CA PHE A 439 28.99 3.35 14.26
C PHE A 439 29.06 4.03 12.89
N ASP A 440 29.34 5.34 12.85
CA ASP A 440 29.53 6.06 11.58
C ASP A 440 30.90 5.74 10.97
N TYR A 441 30.86 4.92 9.91
CA TYR A 441 32.03 4.45 9.18
C TYR A 441 32.61 5.46 8.18
N SER A 442 32.06 6.68 8.12
CA SER A 442 32.57 7.74 7.23
C SER A 442 34.00 8.11 7.61
N PHE A 443 34.90 8.12 6.62
CA PHE A 443 36.29 8.48 6.86
C PHE A 443 36.42 9.96 7.23
N ARG A 444 36.91 10.21 8.45
CA ARG A 444 37.10 11.54 9.03
C ARG A 444 38.33 11.59 9.90
N ILE A 445 38.72 12.80 10.23
CA ILE A 445 39.83 13.08 11.13
C ILE A 445 39.28 13.73 12.38
N LEU A 446 39.50 13.07 13.50
CA LEU A 446 39.05 13.47 14.83
C LEU A 446 40.26 13.85 15.70
N ASP A 447 40.00 14.41 16.87
CA ASP A 447 41.04 14.67 17.88
C ASP A 447 41.65 13.38 18.41
N THR A 448 40.82 12.34 18.54
CA THR A 448 41.22 10.99 18.93
C THR A 448 40.81 10.00 17.84
N ALA A 449 41.74 9.11 17.46
CA ALA A 449 41.41 8.06 16.51
C ALA A 449 40.38 7.11 17.12
N VAL A 450 39.58 6.47 16.27
CA VAL A 450 38.59 5.48 16.70
C VAL A 450 38.82 4.19 15.93
N ILE A 451 38.99 3.09 16.67
CA ILE A 451 39.10 1.75 16.08
C ILE A 451 37.69 1.19 15.99
N ALA A 452 37.25 0.84 14.78
CA ALA A 452 35.94 0.28 14.51
C ALA A 452 36.03 -1.24 14.31
N GLU A 453 34.92 -1.94 14.53
CA GLU A 453 34.83 -3.36 14.21
C GLU A 453 34.93 -3.59 12.69
N PRO A 454 35.59 -4.66 12.24
CA PRO A 454 35.71 -4.94 10.81
C PRO A 454 34.35 -5.29 10.20
N VAL A 455 33.93 -4.49 9.21
CA VAL A 455 32.66 -4.69 8.50
C VAL A 455 32.90 -5.48 7.21
N LYS A 456 32.09 -6.51 6.98
CA LYS A 456 32.01 -7.17 5.67
C LYS A 456 31.25 -6.25 4.71
N THR A 457 31.94 -5.76 3.69
CA THR A 457 31.32 -4.96 2.63
C THR A 457 31.03 -5.87 1.42
N PRO A 458 29.77 -5.99 0.99
CA PRO A 458 29.45 -6.69 -0.25
C PRO A 458 29.98 -5.88 -1.45
N GLY A 459 30.50 -6.58 -2.46
CA GLY A 459 31.10 -5.97 -3.65
C GLY A 459 32.56 -5.53 -3.42
N ILE A 460 33.00 -4.56 -4.22
CA ILE A 460 34.40 -4.06 -4.19
C ILE A 460 34.50 -2.90 -3.22
N SER A 461 35.51 -2.96 -2.34
CA SER A 461 35.85 -1.87 -1.43
C SER A 461 37.36 -1.66 -1.37
N TYR A 462 37.74 -0.42 -1.05
CA TYR A 462 39.12 0.01 -0.91
C TYR A 462 39.37 0.52 0.50
N SER A 463 40.55 0.27 1.05
CA SER A 463 40.99 0.84 2.32
C SER A 463 42.44 1.30 2.21
N ILE A 464 42.85 2.20 3.11
CA ILE A 464 44.24 2.69 3.15
C ILE A 464 44.99 1.91 4.21
N GLN A 465 45.91 1.04 3.81
CA GLN A 465 46.78 0.33 4.74
C GLN A 465 47.80 1.30 5.33
N LEU A 466 47.85 1.37 6.66
CA LEU A 466 48.75 2.25 7.40
C LEU A 466 50.11 1.59 7.64
N TYR A 467 50.11 0.46 8.36
CA TYR A 467 51.28 -0.33 8.72
C TYR A 467 50.88 -1.70 9.29
N VAL A 468 51.88 -2.58 9.45
CA VAL A 468 51.75 -3.88 10.11
C VAL A 468 52.73 -3.93 11.27
N THR A 469 52.28 -4.32 12.45
CA THR A 469 53.08 -4.31 13.69
C THR A 469 52.88 -5.60 14.50
N SER A 470 53.90 -6.03 15.25
CA SER A 470 53.81 -7.19 16.14
C SER A 470 53.06 -6.90 17.44
N HIS A 471 52.95 -5.62 17.83
CA HIS A 471 52.26 -5.17 19.05
C HIS A 471 51.08 -4.30 18.67
N LYS A 472 50.01 -4.31 19.47
CA LYS A 472 48.84 -3.45 19.26
C LYS A 472 49.24 -1.97 19.28
N ALA A 473 48.69 -1.21 18.34
CA ALA A 473 48.87 0.22 18.25
C ALA A 473 48.08 0.94 19.36
N GLN A 474 48.65 2.04 19.87
CA GLN A 474 47.94 2.95 20.75
C GLN A 474 47.13 3.96 19.93
N LEU A 475 45.97 4.41 20.44
CA LEU A 475 45.10 5.37 19.75
C LEU A 475 45.82 6.66 19.34
N ARG A 476 46.77 7.16 20.15
CA ARG A 476 47.60 8.34 19.82
C ARG A 476 48.48 8.14 18.59
N GLN A 477 48.88 6.89 18.30
CA GLN A 477 49.70 6.55 17.14
C GLN A 477 48.88 6.55 15.85
N LEU A 478 47.55 6.46 15.93
CA LEU A 478 46.63 6.49 14.79
C LEU A 478 46.25 7.91 14.34
N LYS A 479 46.78 8.94 15.02
CA LYS A 479 46.77 10.36 14.57
C LYS A 479 45.39 10.92 14.21
N GLY A 480 44.35 10.49 14.92
CA GLY A 480 42.99 10.99 14.73
C GLY A 480 42.22 10.35 13.56
N LEU A 481 42.80 9.38 12.86
CA LEU A 481 42.10 8.69 11.77
C LEU A 481 40.89 7.91 12.31
N SER A 482 39.74 8.04 11.66
CA SER A 482 38.51 7.33 12.02
C SER A 482 37.68 7.04 10.76
N PRO A 483 37.13 5.83 10.58
CA PRO A 483 37.47 4.61 11.31
C PRO A 483 38.86 4.07 10.94
N VAL A 484 39.52 3.46 11.92
CA VAL A 484 40.65 2.53 11.72
C VAL A 484 40.20 1.12 12.04
N PHE A 485 40.60 0.14 11.23
CA PHE A 485 40.29 -1.26 11.43
C PHE A 485 41.55 -2.01 11.86
N GLU A 486 41.41 -2.86 12.87
CA GLU A 486 42.47 -3.74 13.37
C GLU A 486 42.18 -5.19 12.94
N GLN A 487 43.11 -5.81 12.21
CA GLN A 487 43.00 -7.21 11.83
C GLN A 487 44.23 -8.00 12.28
N ARG A 488 44.00 -9.10 13.02
CA ARG A 488 45.07 -10.04 13.39
C ARG A 488 45.33 -10.99 12.22
N GLN A 489 46.57 -11.04 11.74
CA GLN A 489 46.97 -11.95 10.68
C GLN A 489 47.38 -13.32 11.22
N THR A 490 47.40 -14.33 10.35
CA THR A 490 47.87 -15.69 10.65
C THR A 490 49.31 -15.73 11.16
N SER A 491 50.13 -14.75 10.76
CA SER A 491 51.50 -14.53 11.25
C SER A 491 51.58 -14.01 12.69
N GLY A 492 50.46 -13.72 13.34
CA GLY A 492 50.39 -13.15 14.69
C GLY A 492 50.56 -11.63 14.76
N LYS A 493 50.86 -10.97 13.63
CA LYS A 493 50.97 -9.50 13.52
C LYS A 493 49.59 -8.84 13.35
N TYR A 494 49.51 -7.55 13.71
CA TYR A 494 48.34 -6.69 13.54
C TYR A 494 48.48 -5.83 12.30
N LEU A 495 47.48 -5.88 11.43
CA LEU A 495 47.30 -5.01 10.26
C LEU A 495 46.34 -3.88 10.64
N TYR A 496 46.76 -2.64 10.38
CA TYR A 496 45.91 -1.45 10.54
C TYR A 496 45.58 -0.83 9.19
N THR A 497 44.29 -0.71 8.90
CA THR A 497 43.75 -0.02 7.71
C THR A 497 42.84 1.13 8.13
N ALA A 498 42.75 2.18 7.32
CA ALA A 498 41.91 3.34 7.58
C ALA A 498 40.90 3.55 6.45
N GLY A 499 39.64 3.81 6.85
CA GLY A 499 38.53 4.06 5.95
C GLY A 499 38.08 2.86 5.12
N ILE A 500 36.85 2.94 4.62
CA ILE A 500 36.28 2.05 3.61
C ILE A 500 35.75 2.96 2.51
N PHE A 501 36.22 2.76 1.29
CA PHE A 501 35.89 3.58 0.13
C PHE A 501 35.29 2.68 -0.94
N ARG A 502 34.22 3.15 -1.60
CA ARG A 502 33.53 2.35 -2.62
C ARG A 502 34.22 2.44 -3.99
N THR A 503 34.96 3.53 -4.24
CA THR A 503 35.62 3.76 -5.52
C THR A 503 37.12 3.99 -5.35
N TYR A 504 37.89 3.64 -6.38
CA TYR A 504 39.34 3.89 -6.38
C TYR A 504 39.65 5.39 -6.32
N LYS A 505 38.83 6.20 -7.00
CA LYS A 505 38.98 7.67 -7.05
C LYS A 505 38.83 8.30 -5.66
N GLU A 506 37.84 7.85 -4.89
CA GLU A 506 37.59 8.30 -3.52
C GLU A 506 38.77 7.94 -2.61
N ALA A 507 39.21 6.68 -2.62
CA ALA A 507 40.35 6.23 -1.81
C ALA A 507 41.65 6.99 -2.15
N LEU A 508 41.87 7.26 -3.45
CA LEU A 508 43.00 8.06 -3.92
C LEU A 508 42.92 9.52 -3.46
N SER A 509 41.72 10.10 -3.35
CA SER A 509 41.58 11.48 -2.85
C SER A 509 42.00 11.61 -1.37
N GLN A 510 41.80 10.55 -0.57
CA GLN A 510 42.04 10.54 0.87
C GLN A 510 43.46 10.11 1.27
N ILE A 511 44.16 9.31 0.43
CA ILE A 511 45.49 8.78 0.77
C ILE A 511 46.53 9.87 1.07
N ASN A 512 46.48 10.99 0.35
CA ASN A 512 47.43 12.08 0.54
C ASN A 512 47.25 12.75 1.91
N ILE A 513 46.03 12.79 2.42
CA ILE A 513 45.71 13.31 3.74
C ILE A 513 46.30 12.36 4.81
N VAL A 514 46.08 11.06 4.66
CA VAL A 514 46.66 10.03 5.55
C VAL A 514 48.19 10.10 5.57
N LYS A 515 48.82 10.24 4.41
CA LYS A 515 50.28 10.38 4.31
C LYS A 515 50.82 11.61 5.04
N LYS A 516 50.20 12.77 4.81
CA LYS A 516 50.57 14.03 5.48
C LYS A 516 50.39 13.99 6.99
N ARG A 517 49.51 13.13 7.51
CA ARG A 517 49.25 12.96 8.95
C ARG A 517 50.24 12.08 9.68
N GLY A 518 51.21 11.49 8.98
CA GLY A 518 52.30 10.72 9.59
C GLY A 518 52.42 9.27 9.14
N PHE A 519 51.72 8.88 8.06
CA PHE A 519 51.81 7.54 7.47
C PHE A 519 52.40 7.60 6.05
N PRO A 520 53.69 7.95 5.89
CA PRO A 520 54.29 8.16 4.57
C PRO A 520 54.28 6.90 3.69
N SER A 521 54.35 5.72 4.33
CA SER A 521 54.31 4.41 3.69
C SER A 521 52.89 3.90 3.37
N ALA A 522 51.84 4.69 3.62
CA ALA A 522 50.47 4.24 3.39
C ALA A 522 50.20 3.96 1.90
N PHE A 523 49.48 2.88 1.62
CA PHE A 523 49.08 2.47 0.26
C PHE A 523 47.65 1.91 0.24
N LEU A 524 47.06 1.84 -0.95
CA LEU A 524 45.69 1.33 -1.12
C LEU A 524 45.70 -0.20 -1.18
N VAL A 525 44.76 -0.79 -0.45
CA VAL A 525 44.39 -2.21 -0.53
C VAL A 525 42.96 -2.33 -1.00
N ALA A 526 42.64 -3.43 -1.68
CA ALA A 526 41.30 -3.68 -2.20
C ALA A 526 40.76 -5.01 -1.69
N TYR A 527 39.44 -5.07 -1.53
CA TYR A 527 38.69 -6.22 -1.08
C TYR A 527 37.50 -6.46 -2.00
N ARG A 528 37.10 -7.72 -2.14
CA ARG A 528 35.84 -8.16 -2.74
C ARG A 528 35.13 -9.06 -1.74
N ASP A 529 33.94 -8.67 -1.30
CA ASP A 529 33.14 -9.40 -0.30
C ASP A 529 33.96 -9.71 0.98
N GLY A 530 34.79 -8.75 1.39
CA GLY A 530 35.72 -8.87 2.52
C GLY A 530 37.00 -9.69 2.28
N LYS A 531 37.21 -10.28 1.09
CA LYS A 531 38.44 -11.00 0.73
C LYS A 531 39.41 -10.08 0.00
N SER A 532 40.69 -10.10 0.38
CA SER A 532 41.71 -9.25 -0.27
C SER A 532 41.94 -9.66 -1.73
N ILE A 533 41.95 -8.67 -2.61
CA ILE A 533 42.23 -8.81 -4.05
C ILE A 533 43.28 -7.77 -4.49
N SER A 534 43.87 -7.94 -5.67
CA SER A 534 44.79 -6.92 -6.17
C SER A 534 44.04 -5.63 -6.55
N VAL A 535 44.66 -4.46 -6.33
CA VAL A 535 44.08 -3.16 -6.70
C VAL A 535 43.81 -3.08 -8.21
N ASN A 536 44.61 -3.75 -9.03
CA ASN A 536 44.40 -3.78 -10.47
C ASN A 536 43.16 -4.62 -10.85
N GLU A 537 42.93 -5.76 -10.21
CA GLU A 537 41.72 -6.56 -10.40
C GLU A 537 40.48 -5.81 -9.89
N ALA A 538 40.58 -5.14 -8.74
CA ALA A 538 39.52 -4.31 -8.19
C ALA A 538 39.14 -3.18 -9.16
N ARG A 539 40.12 -2.46 -9.70
CA ARG A 539 39.89 -1.39 -10.68
C ARG A 539 39.34 -1.87 -12.01
N LYS A 540 39.70 -3.09 -12.44
CA LYS A 540 39.10 -3.72 -13.63
C LYS A 540 37.64 -4.08 -13.37
N ALA A 541 37.35 -4.64 -12.21
CA ALA A 541 36.00 -4.99 -11.82
C ALA A 541 35.14 -3.80 -11.36
N GLU A 542 35.74 -2.64 -11.06
CA GLU A 542 35.05 -1.35 -10.92
C GLU A 542 34.67 -0.78 -12.31
N LYS A 543 35.45 -1.11 -13.34
CA LYS A 543 35.18 -0.73 -14.75
C LYS A 543 34.26 -1.70 -15.49
N SER A 544 34.10 -2.92 -14.99
CA SER A 544 33.03 -3.82 -15.39
C SER A 544 31.87 -3.59 -14.42
N PRO A 545 30.87 -2.79 -14.79
CA PRO A 545 29.80 -2.48 -13.86
C PRO A 545 29.06 -3.76 -13.44
N ALA A 546 28.50 -3.74 -12.23
CA ALA A 546 27.32 -4.54 -11.90
C ALA A 546 26.28 -4.39 -13.04
N PRO A 547 25.39 -5.37 -13.30
CA PRO A 547 24.47 -5.32 -14.42
C PRO A 547 23.83 -3.92 -14.51
N GLY A 548 24.04 -3.26 -15.64
CA GLY A 548 23.55 -1.92 -15.89
C GLY A 548 22.03 -1.89 -15.85
N PRO A 549 21.40 -0.71 -16.05
CA PRO A 549 19.96 -0.67 -16.30
C PRO A 549 19.66 -1.70 -17.39
N LYS A 550 18.76 -2.62 -17.11
CA LYS A 550 18.28 -3.55 -18.13
C LYS A 550 17.54 -2.74 -19.18
N TYR A 551 17.61 -3.14 -20.44
CA TYR A 551 16.94 -2.44 -21.53
C TYR A 551 15.76 -3.25 -22.04
N ARG A 552 14.75 -2.57 -22.58
CA ARG A 552 13.63 -3.17 -23.27
C ARG A 552 13.49 -2.58 -24.67
N VAL A 553 13.04 -3.41 -25.61
CA VAL A 553 12.68 -2.99 -26.97
C VAL A 553 11.16 -3.01 -27.08
N VAL A 554 10.57 -1.87 -27.38
CA VAL A 554 9.12 -1.67 -27.50
C VAL A 554 8.76 -1.57 -28.97
N LEU A 555 7.79 -2.37 -29.40
CA LEU A 555 7.18 -2.31 -30.73
C LEU A 555 5.84 -1.59 -30.63
N GLU A 556 5.73 -0.48 -31.34
CA GLU A 556 4.50 0.28 -31.52
C GLU A 556 3.82 -0.15 -32.84
N ASN A 557 2.52 0.17 -33.00
CA ASN A 557 1.73 -0.02 -34.22
C ASN A 557 1.27 -1.45 -34.57
N PHE A 558 1.29 -2.39 -33.61
CA PHE A 558 0.72 -3.74 -33.78
C PHE A 558 -0.64 -3.89 -33.08
N ALA A 559 -1.66 -3.14 -33.51
CA ALA A 559 -2.98 -3.16 -32.85
C ALA A 559 -3.63 -4.57 -32.84
N ASP A 560 -3.46 -5.33 -33.93
CA ASP A 560 -4.10 -6.63 -34.16
C ASP A 560 -3.20 -7.84 -33.84
N GLY A 561 -2.01 -7.62 -33.29
CA GLY A 561 -1.01 -8.67 -33.06
C GLY A 561 0.27 -8.51 -33.88
N ILE A 562 1.36 -9.14 -33.43
CA ILE A 562 2.61 -9.22 -34.20
C ILE A 562 2.45 -10.30 -35.29
N PRO A 563 2.63 -9.98 -36.59
CA PRO A 563 2.59 -10.95 -37.67
C PRO A 563 3.58 -12.12 -37.48
N ASP A 564 3.19 -13.33 -37.91
CA ASP A 564 3.99 -14.55 -37.74
C ASP A 564 5.41 -14.43 -38.34
N ALA A 565 5.55 -13.70 -39.45
CA ALA A 565 6.85 -13.44 -40.07
C ALA A 565 7.79 -12.63 -39.16
N ILE A 566 7.25 -11.66 -38.42
CA ILE A 566 8.02 -10.83 -37.47
C ILE A 566 8.29 -11.63 -36.18
N MET A 567 7.33 -12.43 -35.73
CA MET A 567 7.53 -13.36 -34.61
C MET A 567 8.64 -14.38 -34.87
N ALA A 568 8.75 -14.90 -36.10
CA ALA A 568 9.85 -15.78 -36.49
C ALA A 568 11.21 -15.07 -36.38
N ILE A 569 11.31 -13.84 -36.89
CA ILE A 569 12.54 -13.04 -36.81
C ILE A 569 12.93 -12.75 -35.35
N ILE A 570 11.96 -12.42 -34.49
CA ILE A 570 12.20 -12.21 -33.07
C ILE A 570 12.78 -13.49 -32.45
N ARG A 571 12.13 -14.65 -32.65
CA ARG A 571 12.58 -15.93 -32.09
C ARG A 571 13.94 -16.39 -32.60
N ASP A 572 14.27 -16.08 -33.85
CA ASP A 572 15.56 -16.46 -34.45
C ASP A 572 16.73 -15.60 -33.95
N ASN A 573 16.46 -14.37 -33.47
CA ASN A 573 17.48 -13.40 -33.08
C ASN A 573 17.52 -13.13 -31.56
N THR A 574 16.50 -13.55 -30.79
CA THR A 574 16.48 -13.37 -29.34
C THR A 574 15.63 -14.43 -28.64
N SER A 575 16.03 -14.80 -27.42
CA SER A 575 15.27 -15.69 -26.53
C SER A 575 14.52 -14.93 -25.43
N LYS A 576 14.43 -13.60 -25.53
CA LYS A 576 13.79 -12.75 -24.52
C LYS A 576 12.26 -12.83 -24.61
N GLU A 577 11.58 -12.64 -23.49
CA GLU A 577 10.13 -12.73 -23.41
C GLU A 577 9.44 -11.55 -24.07
N ILE A 578 8.24 -11.77 -24.59
CA ILE A 578 7.40 -10.75 -25.23
C ILE A 578 6.18 -10.51 -24.36
N ILE A 579 6.05 -9.30 -23.84
CA ILE A 579 4.95 -8.88 -22.98
C ILE A 579 4.06 -7.92 -23.77
N ARG A 580 2.75 -8.16 -23.80
CA ARG A 580 1.76 -7.23 -24.36
C ARG A 580 1.29 -6.29 -23.26
N SER A 581 1.37 -4.99 -23.48
CA SER A 581 0.92 -3.96 -22.54
C SER A 581 0.05 -2.93 -23.27
N THR A 582 -0.85 -2.27 -22.54
CA THR A 582 -1.72 -1.22 -23.07
C THR A 582 -1.45 0.08 -22.30
N SER A 583 -0.96 1.10 -22.98
CA SER A 583 -0.68 2.42 -22.39
C SER A 583 -1.29 3.51 -23.28
N GLU A 584 -2.00 4.48 -22.68
CA GLU A 584 -2.65 5.60 -23.38
C GLU A 584 -3.54 5.18 -24.58
N GLY A 585 -4.19 4.02 -24.50
CA GLY A 585 -5.06 3.50 -25.56
C GLY A 585 -4.33 2.87 -26.76
N ARG A 586 -3.02 2.64 -26.68
CA ARG A 586 -2.21 1.93 -27.70
C ARG A 586 -1.72 0.59 -27.16
N VAL A 587 -1.71 -0.43 -28.04
CA VAL A 587 -1.12 -1.75 -27.74
C VAL A 587 0.37 -1.68 -28.02
N LEU A 588 1.17 -2.01 -27.01
CA LEU A 588 2.63 -2.04 -27.04
C LEU A 588 3.11 -3.48 -26.82
N TYR A 589 4.10 -3.92 -27.59
CA TYR A 589 4.78 -5.20 -27.34
C TYR A 589 6.19 -4.94 -26.84
N ILE A 590 6.51 -5.46 -25.67
CA ILE A 590 7.75 -5.22 -24.94
C ILE A 590 8.59 -6.49 -24.97
N ILE A 591 9.82 -6.38 -25.49
CA ILE A 591 10.81 -7.46 -25.55
C ILE A 591 11.92 -7.15 -24.55
N ALA A 592 12.02 -7.95 -23.48
CA ALA A 592 12.87 -7.66 -22.33
C ALA A 592 13.23 -8.92 -21.51
N PRO A 593 14.22 -8.86 -20.59
CA PRO A 593 15.20 -7.78 -20.40
C PRO A 593 16.52 -8.03 -21.17
N PHE A 594 17.06 -6.98 -21.79
CA PHE A 594 18.42 -6.95 -22.35
C PHE A 594 19.42 -6.46 -21.31
N ASP A 595 20.60 -7.06 -21.27
CA ASP A 595 21.60 -6.79 -20.22
C ASP A 595 22.51 -5.60 -20.57
N ALA A 596 22.52 -5.17 -21.84
CA ALA A 596 23.25 -4.01 -22.33
C ALA A 596 22.43 -3.21 -23.36
N LYS A 597 22.68 -1.89 -23.42
CA LYS A 597 22.02 -0.98 -24.37
C LYS A 597 22.31 -1.38 -25.81
N GLU A 598 23.57 -1.73 -26.07
CA GLU A 598 24.09 -2.07 -27.38
C GLU A 598 23.45 -3.36 -27.93
N GLU A 599 23.11 -4.30 -27.05
CA GLU A 599 22.40 -5.54 -27.41
C GLU A 599 20.96 -5.25 -27.84
N ALA A 600 20.26 -4.40 -27.08
CA ALA A 600 18.91 -3.97 -27.39
C ALA A 600 18.83 -3.13 -28.68
N GLU A 601 19.81 -2.24 -28.90
CA GLU A 601 19.91 -1.43 -30.13
C GLU A 601 20.27 -2.29 -31.35
N ALA A 602 21.20 -3.25 -31.22
CA ALA A 602 21.52 -4.17 -32.31
C ALA A 602 20.30 -5.02 -32.72
N PHE A 603 19.53 -5.51 -31.75
CA PHE A 603 18.29 -6.22 -32.02
C PHE A 603 17.22 -5.33 -32.68
N ALA A 604 17.07 -4.08 -32.23
CA ALA A 604 16.18 -3.11 -32.86
C ALA A 604 16.56 -2.82 -34.32
N GLU A 605 17.86 -2.72 -34.64
CA GLU A 605 18.32 -2.52 -36.02
C GLU A 605 18.05 -3.73 -36.92
N ILE A 606 18.12 -4.96 -36.40
CA ILE A 606 17.72 -6.17 -37.14
C ILE A 606 16.24 -6.10 -37.52
N LEU A 607 15.37 -5.71 -36.58
CA LEU A 607 13.94 -5.58 -36.84
C LEU A 607 13.64 -4.46 -37.85
N LYS A 608 14.30 -3.30 -37.74
CA LYS A 608 14.19 -2.21 -38.74
C LYS A 608 14.65 -2.66 -40.13
N GLY A 609 15.75 -3.40 -40.21
CA GLY A 609 16.27 -3.96 -41.46
C GLY A 609 15.32 -4.96 -42.13
N ASN A 610 14.39 -5.54 -41.37
CA ASN A 610 13.33 -6.43 -41.85
C ASN A 610 11.96 -5.75 -42.00
N GLY A 611 11.91 -4.41 -42.02
CA GLY A 611 10.70 -3.64 -42.32
C GLY A 611 9.75 -3.41 -41.15
N VAL A 612 10.22 -3.57 -39.90
CA VAL A 612 9.44 -3.23 -38.70
C VAL A 612 9.63 -1.76 -38.36
N GLU A 613 8.54 -0.99 -38.34
CA GLU A 613 8.52 0.44 -37.98
C GLU A 613 8.01 0.65 -36.54
N GLY A 614 8.30 1.81 -35.93
CA GLY A 614 7.82 2.13 -34.58
C GLY A 614 8.55 1.43 -33.43
N ILE A 615 9.86 1.23 -33.55
CA ILE A 615 10.68 0.56 -32.52
C ILE A 615 11.34 1.57 -31.59
N ILE A 616 11.16 1.41 -30.28
CA ILE A 616 11.77 2.25 -29.24
C ILE A 616 12.61 1.38 -28.32
N THR A 617 13.86 1.79 -28.05
CA THR A 617 14.73 1.16 -27.06
C THR A 617 14.84 2.05 -25.83
N GLU A 618 14.46 1.55 -24.66
CA GLU A 618 14.44 2.34 -23.43
C GLU A 618 14.96 1.55 -22.22
N PRO A 619 15.54 2.23 -21.21
CA PRO A 619 15.97 1.59 -19.97
C PRO A 619 14.75 1.19 -19.11
N ILE A 620 14.81 0.01 -18.52
CA ILE A 620 13.89 -0.45 -17.48
C ILE A 620 14.26 0.33 -16.20
N LYS A 621 13.34 1.18 -15.74
CA LYS A 621 13.49 1.96 -14.50
C LYS A 621 13.27 1.11 -13.27
#